data_AF-A0A7C6RRT1-F1
#
_entry.id   AF-A0A7C6RRT1-F1
#
_cell.length_a   1.000
_cell.length_b   1.000
_cell.length_c   1.000
_cell.angle_alpha   90.00
_cell.angle_beta   90.00
_cell.angle_gamma   90.00
#
_symmetry.space_group_name_H-M   'P 1'
#
loop_
_entity.id
_entity.type
_entity.pdbx_description
1 polymer ?
#
loop_
_entity_poly.entity_id
_entity_poly.type
_entity_poly.pdbx_seq_one_letter_code
_entity_poly.pdbx_strand_id
1 'polypeptide(L)'
;MKRNAFTLIELLAVIIILAVIALISVPLILNIISNVEKKSFINSSYRIVDAGKNSFVVRTLTGSPSKTIYLYNNGDETKLKGNIELNYDGEKPKYGKVIINEEGKVAISLHNGKNCVEKGYEDSKATLTNKSKEQYGIETTLTKYFVSTFGGSSSERFYDVTTTNDGYIAVGYSESSDGDLQGLNKGAFDSIIVKYDLEGNIVWKKTFGGSLDDGYSNITTVTDGYVVVGSAISINGDLAGVNSGQKAIIVKYDLSGNIVWKKL
;
A
#
# COMPACT_ATOMS: atom_id res chain seq x y z
N MET A 1 49.34 -51.83 -25.02
CA MET A 1 48.86 -50.75 -24.12
C MET A 1 48.09 -51.37 -22.97
N LYS A 2 48.67 -51.42 -21.75
CA LYS A 2 47.91 -51.79 -20.54
C LYS A 2 46.91 -50.66 -20.26
N ARG A 3 45.61 -50.92 -20.41
CA ARG A 3 44.56 -50.05 -19.88
C ARG A 3 44.47 -50.35 -18.38
N ASN A 4 44.90 -49.42 -17.54
CA ASN A 4 44.68 -49.51 -16.10
C ASN A 4 43.17 -49.36 -15.86
N ALA A 5 42.47 -50.47 -15.72
CA ALA A 5 41.05 -50.46 -15.37
C ALA A 5 40.93 -50.05 -13.90
N PHE A 6 40.14 -49.02 -13.62
CA PHE A 6 39.78 -48.62 -12.26
C PHE A 6 39.12 -49.81 -11.55
N THR A 7 39.61 -50.12 -10.37
CA THR A 7 39.02 -51.16 -9.53
C THR A 7 37.74 -50.64 -8.88
N LEU A 8 36.81 -51.56 -8.59
CA LEU A 8 35.56 -51.21 -7.91
C LEU A 8 35.80 -50.55 -6.54
N ILE A 9 36.90 -50.91 -5.87
CA ILE A 9 37.32 -50.35 -4.59
C ILE A 9 37.76 -48.89 -4.72
N GLU A 10 38.49 -48.54 -5.78
CA GLU A 10 38.89 -47.16 -6.05
C GLU A 10 37.67 -46.29 -6.37
N LEU A 11 36.70 -46.82 -7.13
CA LEU A 11 35.46 -46.12 -7.42
C LEU A 11 34.62 -45.86 -6.16
N LEU A 12 34.49 -46.88 -5.28
CA LEU A 12 33.75 -46.75 -4.02
C LEU A 12 34.41 -45.73 -3.10
N ALA A 13 35.74 -45.74 -2.99
CA ALA A 13 36.50 -44.77 -2.20
C ALA A 13 36.24 -43.33 -2.68
N VAL A 14 36.24 -43.09 -4.00
CA VAL A 14 35.97 -41.75 -4.57
C VAL A 14 34.55 -41.28 -4.25
N ILE A 15 33.54 -42.16 -4.39
CA ILE A 15 32.15 -41.81 -4.09
C ILE A 15 31.98 -41.43 -2.62
N ILE A 16 32.57 -42.20 -1.70
CA ILE A 16 32.52 -41.93 -0.26
C ILE A 16 33.19 -40.58 0.04
N ILE A 17 34.37 -40.32 -0.54
CA ILE A 17 35.08 -39.04 -0.35
C ILE A 17 34.24 -37.87 -0.85
N LEU A 18 33.64 -37.97 -2.05
CA LEU A 18 32.78 -36.91 -2.59
C LEU A 18 31.53 -36.67 -1.74
N ALA A 19 30.90 -37.73 -1.23
CA ALA A 19 29.75 -37.62 -0.35
C ALA A 19 30.09 -36.91 0.97
N VAL A 20 31.24 -37.23 1.56
CA VAL A 20 31.73 -36.56 2.78
C VAL A 20 32.08 -35.10 2.51
N ILE A 21 32.74 -34.80 1.39
CA ILE A 21 33.04 -33.42 0.99
C ILE A 21 31.74 -32.63 0.79
N ALA A 22 30.76 -33.17 0.08
CA ALA A 22 29.47 -32.50 -0.13
C ALA A 22 28.73 -32.25 1.20
N LEU A 23 28.71 -33.24 2.10
CA LEU A 23 28.07 -33.15 3.41
C LEU A 23 28.65 -32.02 4.27
N ILE A 24 29.96 -31.78 4.19
CA ILE A 24 30.64 -30.72 4.96
C ILE A 24 30.54 -29.36 4.25
N SER A 25 30.75 -29.33 2.93
CA SER A 25 30.85 -28.10 2.16
C SER A 25 29.51 -27.40 1.94
N VAL A 26 28.42 -28.13 1.72
CA VAL A 26 27.11 -27.53 1.42
C VAL A 26 26.60 -26.66 2.60
N PRO A 27 26.55 -27.13 3.85
CA PRO A 27 26.13 -26.28 4.97
C PRO A 27 27.04 -25.06 5.19
N LEU A 28 28.35 -25.22 4.96
CA LEU A 28 29.32 -24.13 5.07
C LEU A 28 29.05 -23.02 4.05
N ILE A 29 28.85 -23.41 2.78
CA ILE A 29 28.54 -22.48 1.68
C ILE A 29 27.22 -21.75 1.96
N LEU A 30 26.19 -22.47 2.41
CA LEU A 30 24.89 -21.87 2.76
C LEU A 30 25.01 -20.86 3.90
N ASN A 31 25.83 -21.15 4.92
CA ASN A 31 26.08 -20.22 6.02
C ASN A 31 26.81 -18.95 5.54
N ILE A 32 27.81 -19.09 4.66
CA ILE A 32 28.52 -17.95 4.06
C ILE A 32 27.55 -17.08 3.27
N ILE A 33 26.73 -17.67 2.40
CA ILE A 33 25.73 -16.95 1.60
C ILE A 33 24.78 -16.17 2.52
N SER A 34 24.23 -16.82 3.56
CA SER A 34 23.32 -16.17 4.50
C SER A 34 23.97 -14.98 5.22
N ASN A 35 25.24 -15.10 5.61
CA ASN A 35 25.97 -14.02 6.27
C ASN A 35 26.29 -12.85 5.31
N VAL A 36 26.58 -13.15 4.04
CA VAL A 36 26.78 -12.14 3.00
C VAL A 36 25.48 -11.40 2.69
N GLU A 37 24.35 -12.11 2.56
CA GLU A 37 23.01 -11.50 2.41
C GLU A 37 22.74 -10.51 3.55
N LYS A 38 22.88 -10.95 4.81
CA LYS A 38 22.68 -10.11 5.99
C LYS A 38 23.56 -8.86 6.00
N LYS A 39 24.86 -9.02 5.70
CA LYS A 39 25.82 -7.90 5.68
C LYS A 39 25.52 -6.93 4.54
N SER A 40 25.18 -7.46 3.36
CA SER A 40 24.79 -6.68 2.19
C SER A 40 23.55 -5.84 2.50
N PHE A 41 22.53 -6.44 3.14
CA PHE A 41 21.30 -5.74 3.50
C PHE A 41 21.53 -4.62 4.52
N ILE A 42 22.38 -4.84 5.52
CA ILE A 42 22.81 -3.77 6.45
C ILE A 42 23.52 -2.64 5.68
N ASN A 43 24.40 -2.95 4.73
CA ASN A 43 25.07 -1.91 3.94
C ASN A 43 24.08 -1.09 3.10
N SER A 44 23.10 -1.75 2.47
CA SER A 44 22.03 -1.06 1.75
C SER A 44 21.24 -0.12 2.65
N SER A 45 21.02 -0.50 3.92
CA SER A 45 20.31 0.33 4.90
C SER A 45 21.02 1.64 5.22
N TYR A 46 22.36 1.66 5.28
CA TYR A 46 23.12 2.88 5.52
C TYR A 46 22.99 3.86 4.36
N ARG A 47 23.00 3.38 3.12
CA ARG A 47 22.83 4.24 1.94
C ARG A 47 21.44 4.87 1.90
N ILE A 48 20.42 4.16 2.39
CA ILE A 48 19.06 4.68 2.53
C ILE A 48 18.98 5.74 3.64
N VAL A 49 19.69 5.56 4.75
CA VAL A 49 19.82 6.59 5.80
C VAL A 49 20.46 7.85 5.23
N ASP A 50 21.53 7.71 4.44
CA ASP A 50 22.21 8.85 3.81
C ASP A 50 21.34 9.54 2.75
N ALA A 51 20.61 8.78 1.95
CA ALA A 51 19.63 9.31 1.00
C ALA A 51 18.50 10.09 1.73
N GLY A 52 18.03 9.59 2.87
CA GLY A 52 17.06 10.28 3.72
C GLY A 52 17.60 11.62 4.23
N LYS A 53 18.83 11.65 4.74
CA LYS A 53 19.49 12.90 5.17
C LYS A 53 19.63 13.90 4.02
N ASN A 54 20.09 13.45 2.86
CA ASN A 54 20.23 14.30 1.68
C ASN A 54 18.88 14.86 1.23
N SER A 55 17.83 14.05 1.25
CA SER A 55 16.48 14.53 0.95
C SER A 55 15.99 15.57 1.95
N PHE A 56 16.29 15.44 3.24
CA PHE A 56 15.91 16.45 4.23
C PHE A 56 16.57 17.79 3.91
N VAL A 57 17.87 17.80 3.63
CA VAL A 57 18.60 19.02 3.25
C VAL A 57 17.96 19.68 2.03
N VAL A 58 17.72 18.93 0.95
CA VAL A 58 17.10 19.44 -0.27
C VAL A 58 15.71 20.02 0.00
N ARG A 59 14.89 19.33 0.80
CA ARG A 59 13.50 19.74 1.08
C ARG A 59 13.39 20.93 2.02
N THR A 60 14.33 21.08 2.95
CA THR A 60 14.44 22.27 3.81
C THR A 60 14.77 23.50 2.97
N LEU A 61 15.61 23.35 1.93
CA LEU A 61 15.92 24.43 0.99
C LEU A 61 14.74 24.78 0.07
N THR A 62 13.81 23.85 -0.17
CA THR A 62 12.67 24.04 -1.10
C THR A 62 11.31 24.22 -0.41
N GLY A 63 11.26 24.28 0.92
CA GLY A 63 10.04 24.64 1.67
C GLY A 63 8.97 23.54 1.80
N SER A 64 9.33 22.25 1.73
CA SER A 64 8.37 21.13 1.89
C SER A 64 8.94 19.91 2.63
N PRO A 65 9.05 19.97 3.97
CA PRO A 65 9.52 18.85 4.79
C PRO A 65 8.41 17.80 4.97
N SER A 66 8.40 16.75 4.15
CA SER A 66 7.60 15.55 4.47
C SER A 66 8.35 14.71 5.51
N LYS A 67 7.70 14.40 6.63
CA LYS A 67 8.32 13.75 7.82
C LYS A 67 8.49 12.22 7.68
N THR A 68 7.81 11.59 6.73
CA THR A 68 7.83 10.13 6.58
C THR A 68 7.82 9.72 5.13
N ILE A 69 8.75 8.84 4.76
CA ILE A 69 8.87 8.29 3.42
C ILE A 69 8.62 6.79 3.50
N TYR A 70 7.60 6.33 2.78
CA TYR A 70 7.22 4.93 2.70
C TYR A 70 7.90 4.26 1.51
N LEU A 71 8.45 3.07 1.74
CA LEU A 71 8.96 2.16 0.72
C LEU A 71 7.88 1.14 0.41
N TYR A 72 7.50 1.03 -0.86
CA TYR A 72 6.61 -0.03 -1.32
C TYR A 72 7.18 -0.71 -2.56
N ASN A 73 6.86 -1.99 -2.68
CA ASN A 73 7.20 -2.78 -3.86
C ASN A 73 6.07 -2.66 -4.89
N ASN A 74 6.40 -2.27 -6.12
CA ASN A 74 5.49 -2.34 -7.27
C ASN A 74 6.12 -3.22 -8.36
N GLY A 75 6.08 -4.55 -8.15
CA GLY A 75 6.72 -5.52 -9.04
C GLY A 75 8.21 -5.75 -8.73
N ASP A 76 9.10 -5.18 -9.54
CA ASP A 76 10.56 -5.35 -9.48
C ASP A 76 11.32 -4.14 -8.90
N GLU A 77 10.60 -3.05 -8.60
CA GLU A 77 11.18 -1.78 -8.15
C GLU A 77 10.61 -1.33 -6.80
N THR A 78 11.51 -1.05 -5.87
CA THR A 78 11.18 -0.37 -4.61
C THR A 78 11.05 1.12 -4.87
N LYS A 79 9.82 1.66 -4.81
CA LYS A 79 9.55 3.08 -5.05
C LYS A 79 9.31 3.82 -3.73
N LEU A 80 9.74 5.08 -3.69
CA LEU A 80 9.43 6.00 -2.60
C LEU A 80 8.20 6.82 -2.93
N LYS A 81 7.34 7.04 -1.94
CA LYS A 81 6.31 8.08 -2.03
C LYS A 81 7.00 9.46 -1.93
N GLY A 82 7.21 10.09 -3.09
CA GLY A 82 7.75 11.45 -3.24
C GLY A 82 9.20 11.52 -3.74
N ASN A 83 9.37 11.45 -5.07
CA ASN A 83 10.53 11.87 -5.90
C ASN A 83 11.93 11.89 -5.27
N ILE A 84 12.29 10.89 -4.47
CA ILE A 84 13.64 10.71 -3.93
C ILE A 84 14.18 9.45 -4.58
N GLU A 85 15.30 9.56 -5.29
CA GLU A 85 16.02 8.39 -5.78
C GLU A 85 16.76 7.74 -4.62
N LEU A 86 16.46 6.46 -4.37
CA LEU A 86 17.25 5.66 -3.45
C LEU A 86 18.38 4.99 -4.21
N ASN A 87 19.60 5.39 -3.90
CA ASN A 87 20.78 4.69 -4.34
C ASN A 87 21.21 3.72 -3.25
N TYR A 88 21.01 2.42 -3.45
CA TYR A 88 21.51 1.36 -2.58
C TYR A 88 22.40 0.40 -3.38
N ASP A 89 23.35 -0.22 -2.69
CA ASP A 89 24.23 -1.27 -3.24
C ASP A 89 23.98 -2.52 -2.39
N GLY A 90 23.78 -3.67 -3.02
CA GLY A 90 23.42 -4.91 -2.35
C GLY A 90 21.93 -5.31 -2.37
N GLU A 91 21.51 -6.04 -1.33
CA GLU A 91 20.17 -6.63 -1.25
C GLU A 91 19.05 -5.57 -1.12
N LYS A 92 18.06 -5.63 -2.02
CA LYS A 92 17.01 -4.62 -2.11
C LYS A 92 16.00 -4.75 -0.95
N PRO A 93 15.67 -3.66 -0.23
CA PRO A 93 14.50 -3.66 0.63
C PRO A 93 13.24 -3.74 -0.23
N LYS A 94 12.31 -4.62 0.11
CA LYS A 94 11.00 -4.75 -0.55
C LYS A 94 9.98 -3.77 0.01
N TYR A 95 10.01 -3.55 1.32
CA TYR A 95 9.10 -2.64 2.01
C TYR A 95 9.75 -2.10 3.28
N GLY A 96 9.18 -1.03 3.83
CA GLY A 96 9.69 -0.40 5.04
C GLY A 96 9.37 1.08 5.10
N LYS A 97 9.99 1.76 6.05
CA LYS A 97 9.83 3.20 6.26
C LYS A 97 11.14 3.87 6.62
N VAL A 98 11.26 5.10 6.15
CA VAL A 98 12.31 6.05 6.48
C VAL A 98 11.62 7.27 7.10
N ILE A 99 11.94 7.56 8.36
CA ILE A 99 11.33 8.66 9.10
C ILE A 99 12.41 9.68 9.39
N ILE A 100 12.11 10.95 9.16
CA ILE A 100 13.03 12.05 9.37
C ILE A 100 12.39 13.02 10.35
N ASN A 101 13.06 13.27 11.48
CA ASN A 101 12.57 14.23 12.47
C ASN A 101 12.90 15.68 12.03
N GLU A 102 12.44 16.65 12.82
CA GLU A 102 12.64 18.08 12.53
C GLU A 102 14.11 18.52 12.60
N GLU A 103 14.95 17.72 13.25
CA GLU A 103 16.40 17.93 13.35
C GLU A 103 17.18 17.26 12.19
N GLY A 104 16.49 16.61 11.25
CA GLY A 104 17.11 15.88 10.14
C GLY A 104 17.71 14.52 10.53
N LYS A 105 17.47 14.03 11.76
CA LYS A 105 17.85 12.67 12.16
C LYS A 105 16.94 11.67 11.47
N VAL A 106 17.54 10.57 11.01
CA VAL A 106 16.86 9.53 10.23
C VAL A 106 16.75 8.25 11.05
N ALA A 107 15.52 7.74 11.16
CA ALA A 107 15.19 6.41 11.63
C ALA A 107 14.69 5.55 10.47
N ILE A 108 15.02 4.26 10.48
CA ILE A 108 14.62 3.31 9.44
C ILE A 108 14.11 2.00 10.04
N SER A 109 13.16 1.39 9.34
CA SER A 109 12.77 -0.01 9.51
C SER A 109 12.55 -0.60 8.12
N LEU A 110 13.44 -1.50 7.71
CA LEU A 110 13.56 -2.01 6.34
C LEU A 110 13.46 -3.53 6.31
N HIS A 111 12.78 -4.06 5.30
CA HIS A 111 12.60 -5.50 5.14
C HIS A 111 12.91 -5.95 3.71
N ASN A 112 13.66 -7.04 3.56
CA ASN A 112 13.94 -7.69 2.26
C ASN A 112 13.07 -8.95 2.01
N GLY A 113 12.19 -9.29 2.96
CA GLY A 113 11.34 -10.48 2.95
C GLY A 113 11.89 -11.67 3.76
N LYS A 114 13.18 -11.66 4.12
CA LYS A 114 13.82 -12.64 5.02
C LYS A 114 14.33 -11.99 6.31
N ASN A 115 14.94 -10.81 6.20
CA ASN A 115 15.60 -10.08 7.27
C ASN A 115 14.92 -8.72 7.49
N CYS A 116 15.04 -8.22 8.72
CA CYS A 116 14.67 -6.87 9.12
C CYS A 116 15.90 -6.12 9.61
N VAL A 117 16.03 -4.86 9.18
CA VAL A 117 17.07 -3.93 9.66
C VAL A 117 16.42 -2.70 10.23
N GLU A 118 16.81 -2.34 11.46
CA GLU A 118 16.30 -1.19 12.19
C GLU A 118 17.41 -0.27 12.65
N LYS A 119 17.09 1.02 12.68
CA LYS A 119 17.93 2.08 13.24
C LYS A 119 17.02 3.20 13.77
N GLY A 120 17.09 3.49 15.06
CA GLY A 120 16.46 4.65 15.69
C GLY A 120 17.22 5.96 15.39
N TYR A 121 16.65 7.08 15.85
CA TYR A 121 17.25 8.41 15.66
C TYR A 121 18.62 8.52 16.34
N GLU A 122 18.73 8.00 17.56
CA GLU A 122 19.96 8.07 18.38
C GLU A 122 20.92 6.90 18.16
N ASP A 123 20.53 5.91 17.36
CA ASP A 123 21.37 4.76 17.09
C ASP A 123 22.52 5.15 16.17
N SER A 124 23.74 4.77 16.57
CA SER A 124 24.95 4.97 15.77
C SER A 124 25.04 4.02 14.57
N LYS A 125 24.34 2.89 14.62
CA LYS A 125 24.42 1.81 13.63
C LYS A 125 23.07 1.15 13.41
N ALA A 126 22.83 0.69 12.19
CA ALA A 126 21.69 -0.16 11.88
C ALA A 126 21.96 -1.60 12.36
N THR A 127 20.94 -2.26 12.90
CA THR A 127 21.04 -3.60 13.48
C THR A 127 20.10 -4.57 12.79
N LEU A 128 20.57 -5.82 12.62
CA LEU A 128 19.72 -6.90 12.11
C LEU A 128 18.87 -7.43 13.26
N THR A 129 17.56 -7.51 13.05
CA THR A 129 16.63 -7.98 14.08
C THR A 129 15.89 -9.23 13.58
N ASN A 130 15.78 -10.24 14.45
CA ASN A 130 14.95 -11.44 14.22
C ASN A 130 13.49 -11.22 14.63
N LYS A 131 13.14 -10.00 15.07
CA LYS A 131 11.84 -9.66 15.63
C LYS A 131 11.26 -8.51 14.82
N SER A 132 10.08 -8.71 14.25
CA SER A 132 9.12 -7.63 14.01
C SER A 132 8.57 -7.19 15.37
N LYS A 133 9.32 -6.44 16.19
CA LYS A 133 8.80 -5.93 17.47
C LYS A 133 9.32 -4.54 17.86
N GLU A 134 8.45 -3.55 17.66
CA GLU A 134 7.84 -2.72 18.71
C GLU A 134 8.73 -1.88 19.67
N GLN A 135 10.06 -1.86 19.58
CA GLN A 135 10.89 -1.19 20.60
C GLN A 135 11.57 0.12 20.16
N TYR A 136 10.95 0.90 19.27
CA TYR A 136 11.39 2.29 19.01
C TYR A 136 10.27 3.33 19.06
N GLY A 137 9.07 3.01 19.57
CA GLY A 137 7.92 3.91 19.41
C GLY A 137 7.55 4.14 17.93
N ILE A 138 8.10 3.27 17.07
CA ILE A 138 7.82 3.20 15.65
C ILE A 138 6.84 2.04 15.53
N GLU A 139 5.54 2.31 15.64
CA GLU A 139 4.50 1.29 15.42
C GLU A 139 4.74 0.62 14.05
N THR A 140 5.27 -0.59 14.06
CA THR A 140 5.36 -1.49 12.91
C THR A 140 4.31 -2.57 13.05
N THR A 141 3.06 -2.16 13.22
CA THR A 141 2.04 -2.80 12.39
C THR A 141 2.42 -2.41 10.96
N LEU A 142 2.86 -3.37 10.15
CA LEU A 142 2.65 -3.24 8.71
C LEU A 142 1.14 -3.24 8.52
N THR A 143 0.53 -2.09 8.79
CA THR A 143 -0.73 -1.74 8.16
C THR A 143 -0.36 -1.79 6.69
N LYS A 144 -0.76 -2.87 6.02
CA LYS A 144 -0.88 -2.89 4.58
C LYS A 144 -1.76 -1.68 4.28
N TYR A 145 -1.15 -0.55 3.94
CA TYR A 145 -1.89 0.56 3.38
C TYR A 145 -2.39 0.01 2.05
N PHE A 146 -3.63 -0.46 2.05
CA PHE A 146 -4.32 -0.79 0.83
C PHE A 146 -4.51 0.53 0.10
N VAL A 147 -3.61 0.81 -0.84
CA VAL A 147 -3.81 1.88 -1.81
C VAL A 147 -4.41 1.20 -3.03
N SER A 148 -5.73 1.04 -3.01
CA SER A 148 -6.49 0.77 -4.22
C SER A 148 -7.03 2.08 -4.76
N THR A 149 -6.97 2.23 -6.07
CA THR A 149 -7.81 3.19 -6.77
C THR A 149 -9.23 2.63 -6.83
N PHE A 150 -10.22 3.48 -6.64
CA PHE A 150 -11.61 3.19 -7.00
C PHE A 150 -11.92 3.96 -8.27
N GLY A 151 -12.39 3.29 -9.31
CA GLY A 151 -12.79 3.97 -10.54
C GLY A 151 -12.73 3.15 -11.81
N GLY A 152 -12.78 3.87 -12.93
CA GLY A 152 -12.77 3.33 -14.28
C GLY A 152 -11.86 4.13 -15.20
N SER A 153 -12.22 4.21 -16.48
CA SER A 153 -11.45 4.94 -17.50
C SER A 153 -11.66 6.47 -17.47
N SER A 154 -12.68 6.95 -16.78
CA SER A 154 -13.06 8.38 -16.68
C SER A 154 -12.77 8.97 -15.29
N SER A 155 -13.41 10.11 -14.95
CA SER A 155 -13.14 10.82 -13.69
C SER A 155 -14.01 10.32 -12.52
N GLU A 156 -13.33 9.94 -11.44
CA GLU A 156 -13.94 9.71 -10.13
C GLU A 156 -13.39 10.69 -9.09
N ARG A 157 -14.27 11.12 -8.17
CA ARG A 157 -13.83 11.88 -7.00
C ARG A 157 -14.73 11.59 -5.81
N PHE A 158 -14.11 11.20 -4.69
CA PHE A 158 -14.74 11.25 -3.39
C PHE A 158 -14.60 12.65 -2.78
N TYR A 159 -15.67 13.14 -2.17
CA TYR A 159 -15.71 14.43 -1.48
C TYR A 159 -15.69 14.29 0.04
N ASP A 160 -16.30 13.23 0.56
CA ASP A 160 -16.42 13.04 2.01
C ASP A 160 -16.42 11.54 2.37
N VAL A 161 -16.08 11.25 3.61
CA VAL A 161 -16.00 9.90 4.16
C VAL A 161 -16.42 9.89 5.62
N THR A 162 -17.10 8.82 6.04
CA THR A 162 -17.47 8.59 7.44
C THR A 162 -17.07 7.18 7.89
N THR A 163 -16.83 7.02 9.17
CA THR A 163 -16.51 5.73 9.79
C THR A 163 -17.77 5.00 10.22
N THR A 164 -17.72 3.68 10.16
CA THR A 164 -18.74 2.76 10.66
C THR A 164 -18.08 1.75 11.60
N ASN A 165 -18.86 0.99 12.37
CA ASN A 165 -18.30 0.00 13.30
C ASN A 165 -17.49 -1.10 12.59
N ASP A 166 -17.77 -1.35 11.31
CA ASP A 166 -17.24 -2.44 10.49
C ASP A 166 -16.49 -1.95 9.24
N GLY A 167 -16.16 -0.65 9.15
CA GLY A 167 -15.43 -0.11 8.00
C GLY A 167 -15.70 1.36 7.73
N TYR A 168 -15.73 1.74 6.45
CA TYR A 168 -15.81 3.14 6.01
C TYR A 168 -16.85 3.32 4.91
N ILE A 169 -17.43 4.51 4.80
CA ILE A 169 -18.28 4.87 3.66
C ILE A 169 -17.81 6.18 3.06
N ALA A 170 -17.52 6.16 1.77
CA ALA A 170 -17.13 7.33 0.98
C ALA A 170 -18.22 7.71 -0.01
N VAL A 171 -18.37 9.02 -0.26
CA VAL A 171 -19.35 9.58 -1.20
C VAL A 171 -18.71 10.57 -2.17
N GLY A 172 -19.28 10.68 -3.36
CA GLY A 172 -18.70 11.51 -4.42
C GLY A 172 -19.48 11.45 -5.72
N TYR A 173 -18.76 11.53 -6.84
CA TYR A 173 -19.29 11.26 -8.18
C TYR A 173 -18.37 10.35 -9.02
N SER A 174 -18.93 9.82 -10.11
CA SER A 174 -18.18 9.17 -11.18
C SER A 174 -18.77 9.43 -12.57
N GLU A 175 -17.88 9.51 -13.56
CA GLU A 175 -18.18 9.51 -15.00
C GLU A 175 -17.98 8.13 -15.67
N SER A 176 -17.40 7.16 -14.95
CA SER A 176 -17.03 5.86 -15.51
C SER A 176 -18.21 4.89 -15.55
N SER A 177 -18.26 4.06 -16.60
CA SER A 177 -19.20 2.94 -16.75
C SER A 177 -18.51 1.57 -16.79
N ASP A 178 -17.21 1.54 -16.51
CA ASP A 178 -16.31 0.39 -16.50
C ASP A 178 -15.56 0.30 -15.16
N GLY A 179 -14.60 -0.65 -15.07
CA GLY A 179 -13.80 -0.86 -13.87
C GLY A 179 -14.66 -1.19 -12.65
N ASP A 180 -14.47 -0.42 -11.57
CA ASP A 180 -15.27 -0.58 -10.37
C ASP A 180 -16.74 -0.20 -10.55
N LEU A 181 -17.12 0.51 -11.61
CA LEU A 181 -18.48 0.99 -11.81
C LEU A 181 -19.19 0.32 -12.98
N GLN A 182 -18.67 -0.83 -13.40
CA GLN A 182 -19.24 -1.60 -14.50
C GLN A 182 -20.74 -1.83 -14.32
N GLY A 183 -21.52 -1.28 -15.25
CA GLY A 183 -22.99 -1.44 -15.30
C GLY A 183 -23.79 -0.62 -14.28
N LEU A 184 -23.17 0.34 -13.58
CA LEU A 184 -23.84 1.18 -12.59
C LEU A 184 -24.11 2.62 -13.06
N ASN A 185 -23.35 3.10 -14.04
CA ASN A 185 -23.51 4.45 -14.57
C ASN A 185 -24.78 4.60 -15.42
N LYS A 186 -25.47 5.73 -15.28
CA LYS A 186 -26.76 6.09 -15.86
C LYS A 186 -26.69 7.37 -16.71
N GLY A 187 -25.52 8.02 -16.84
CA GLY A 187 -25.39 9.32 -17.48
C GLY A 187 -23.98 9.91 -17.51
N ALA A 188 -23.91 11.24 -17.38
CA ALA A 188 -22.66 11.98 -17.45
C ALA A 188 -21.85 11.84 -16.15
N PHE A 189 -22.37 12.35 -15.03
CA PHE A 189 -21.80 12.15 -13.71
C PHE A 189 -22.88 11.61 -12.78
N ASP A 190 -22.65 10.45 -12.17
CA ASP A 190 -23.55 9.91 -11.17
C ASP A 190 -22.97 10.08 -9.77
N SER A 191 -23.85 10.32 -8.79
CA SER A 191 -23.44 10.31 -7.39
C SER A 191 -23.05 8.88 -6.99
N ILE A 192 -21.93 8.72 -6.31
CA ILE A 192 -21.48 7.40 -5.82
C ILE A 192 -21.47 7.35 -4.30
N ILE A 193 -21.83 6.19 -3.76
CA ILE A 193 -21.66 5.82 -2.36
C ILE A 193 -21.05 4.41 -2.30
N VAL A 194 -19.96 4.27 -1.55
CA VAL A 194 -19.16 3.04 -1.50
C VAL A 194 -18.86 2.68 -0.06
N LYS A 195 -19.18 1.45 0.34
CA LYS A 195 -18.77 0.89 1.64
C LYS A 195 -17.53 0.03 1.46
N TYR A 196 -16.57 0.27 2.34
CA TYR A 196 -15.36 -0.52 2.51
C TYR A 196 -15.39 -1.22 3.86
N ASP A 197 -14.75 -2.39 3.96
CA ASP A 197 -14.45 -3.03 5.24
C ASP A 197 -13.25 -2.35 5.94
N LEU A 198 -12.87 -2.82 7.12
CA LEU A 198 -11.75 -2.28 7.90
C LEU A 198 -10.40 -2.48 7.18
N GLU A 199 -10.31 -3.46 6.30
CA GLU A 199 -9.14 -3.81 5.49
C GLU A 199 -9.07 -3.03 4.17
N GLY A 200 -10.10 -2.25 3.84
CA GLY A 200 -10.19 -1.42 2.64
C GLY A 200 -10.75 -2.13 1.41
N ASN A 201 -11.31 -3.33 1.53
CA ASN A 201 -12.00 -4.01 0.42
C ASN A 201 -13.42 -3.46 0.26
N ILE A 202 -13.90 -3.40 -0.99
CA ILE A 202 -15.27 -2.95 -1.29
C ILE A 202 -16.26 -4.01 -0.81
N VAL A 203 -17.14 -3.63 0.12
CA VAL A 203 -18.28 -4.45 0.58
C VAL A 203 -19.45 -4.28 -0.38
N TRP A 204 -19.77 -3.03 -0.70
CA TRP A 204 -20.78 -2.70 -1.72
C TRP A 204 -20.54 -1.30 -2.28
N LYS A 205 -21.11 -1.05 -3.46
CA LYS A 205 -21.05 0.22 -4.18
C LYS A 205 -22.37 0.48 -4.88
N LYS A 206 -22.81 1.74 -4.91
CA LYS A 206 -24.07 2.16 -5.53
C LYS A 206 -23.87 3.50 -6.24
N THR A 207 -24.65 3.70 -7.29
CA THR A 207 -24.82 4.98 -7.97
C THR A 207 -26.21 5.55 -7.67
N PHE A 208 -26.32 6.87 -7.65
CA PHE A 208 -27.55 7.62 -7.56
C PHE A 208 -27.52 8.78 -8.55
N GLY A 209 -28.50 8.85 -9.43
CA GLY A 209 -28.53 9.87 -10.47
C GLY A 209 -29.39 9.48 -11.65
N GLY A 210 -29.14 10.18 -12.75
CA GLY A 210 -29.79 9.99 -14.02
C GLY A 210 -28.87 10.34 -15.18
N SER A 211 -29.43 10.89 -16.26
CA SER A 211 -28.68 11.11 -17.49
C SER A 211 -27.73 12.32 -17.48
N LEU A 212 -27.84 13.20 -16.48
CA LEU A 212 -27.08 14.46 -16.36
C LEU A 212 -26.19 14.42 -15.10
N ASP A 213 -25.57 15.56 -14.77
CA ASP A 213 -24.60 15.66 -13.70
C ASP A 213 -25.26 15.63 -12.32
N ASP A 214 -24.89 14.63 -11.53
CA ASP A 214 -25.32 14.42 -10.17
C ASP A 214 -24.11 14.07 -9.29
N GLY A 215 -24.09 14.55 -8.05
CA GLY A 215 -22.98 14.29 -7.14
C GLY A 215 -23.31 14.47 -5.67
N TYR A 216 -22.80 13.57 -4.84
CA TYR A 216 -22.82 13.70 -3.39
C TYR A 216 -21.61 14.48 -2.89
N SER A 217 -21.82 15.36 -1.91
CA SER A 217 -20.78 16.22 -1.34
C SER A 217 -20.43 15.86 0.10
N ASN A 218 -21.40 15.40 0.90
CA ASN A 218 -21.19 15.10 2.33
C ASN A 218 -22.01 13.91 2.80
N ILE A 219 -21.51 13.22 3.83
CA ILE A 219 -22.15 12.07 4.44
C ILE A 219 -22.06 12.13 5.98
N THR A 220 -23.10 11.64 6.65
CA THR A 220 -23.06 11.36 8.08
C THR A 220 -23.71 10.02 8.41
N THR A 221 -23.27 9.40 9.49
CA THR A 221 -23.88 8.19 10.04
C THR A 221 -25.06 8.52 10.95
N VAL A 222 -26.07 7.66 10.92
CA VAL A 222 -27.19 7.65 11.86
C VAL A 222 -27.37 6.24 12.41
N THR A 223 -28.15 6.08 13.49
CA THR A 223 -28.29 4.79 14.20
C THR A 223 -28.67 3.61 13.28
N ASP A 224 -29.47 3.88 12.25
CA ASP A 224 -30.02 2.86 11.35
C ASP A 224 -29.54 2.99 9.89
N GLY A 225 -28.45 3.74 9.65
CA GLY A 225 -27.94 3.92 8.29
C GLY A 225 -27.12 5.19 8.09
N TYR A 226 -27.32 5.83 6.93
CA TYR A 226 -26.49 6.94 6.46
C TYR A 226 -27.36 8.03 5.86
N VAL A 227 -26.98 9.28 6.07
CA VAL A 227 -27.61 10.44 5.42
C VAL A 227 -26.57 11.14 4.58
N VAL A 228 -26.88 11.32 3.30
CA VAL A 228 -25.98 11.89 2.31
C VAL A 228 -26.65 13.12 1.69
N VAL A 229 -25.87 14.16 1.42
CA VAL A 229 -26.33 15.37 0.74
C VAL A 229 -25.49 15.65 -0.49
N GLY A 230 -26.04 16.41 -1.44
CA GLY A 230 -25.35 16.76 -2.66
C GLY A 230 -26.19 17.65 -3.57
N SER A 231 -25.85 17.64 -4.85
CA SER A 231 -26.64 18.30 -5.88
C SER A 231 -26.91 17.40 -7.07
N ALA A 232 -28.06 17.60 -7.70
CA ALA A 232 -28.48 16.86 -8.88
C ALA A 232 -29.05 17.80 -9.95
N ILE A 233 -28.77 17.51 -11.21
CA ILE A 233 -29.36 18.19 -12.37
C ILE A 233 -30.35 17.25 -13.09
N SER A 234 -30.20 15.93 -12.94
CA SER A 234 -31.04 14.96 -13.61
C SER A 234 -32.51 15.03 -13.16
N ILE A 235 -33.40 14.65 -14.07
CA ILE A 235 -34.87 14.57 -13.86
C ILE A 235 -35.43 13.17 -14.13
N ASN A 236 -34.55 12.20 -14.33
CA ASN A 236 -34.85 10.80 -14.65
C ASN A 236 -34.01 9.87 -13.76
N GLY A 237 -34.08 8.56 -13.99
CA GLY A 237 -33.38 7.58 -13.15
C GLY A 237 -33.89 7.65 -11.71
N ASP A 238 -32.97 7.82 -10.76
CA ASP A 238 -33.33 7.95 -9.35
C ASP A 238 -33.94 9.32 -9.00
N LEU A 239 -33.95 10.26 -9.96
CA LEU A 239 -34.49 11.61 -9.83
C LEU A 239 -35.78 11.81 -10.66
N ALA A 240 -36.41 10.72 -11.08
CA ALA A 240 -37.68 10.78 -11.80
C ALA A 240 -38.75 11.55 -11.01
N GLY A 241 -39.36 12.56 -11.65
CA GLY A 241 -40.39 13.43 -11.05
C GLY A 241 -39.88 14.73 -10.44
N VAL A 242 -38.59 15.03 -10.56
CA VAL A 242 -37.99 16.31 -10.16
C VAL A 242 -38.10 17.35 -11.28
N ASN A 243 -38.39 18.60 -10.92
CA ASN A 243 -38.43 19.72 -11.88
C ASN A 243 -37.01 20.12 -12.33
N SER A 244 -36.89 20.74 -13.50
CA SER A 244 -35.60 21.14 -14.09
C SER A 244 -34.76 22.10 -13.22
N GLY A 245 -33.46 22.12 -13.51
CA GLY A 245 -32.44 22.94 -12.84
C GLY A 245 -31.74 22.20 -11.70
N GLN A 246 -30.58 22.72 -11.26
CA GLN A 246 -29.80 22.11 -10.18
C GLN A 246 -30.58 22.13 -8.86
N LYS A 247 -30.75 20.97 -8.23
CA LYS A 247 -31.41 20.78 -6.94
C LYS A 247 -30.40 20.37 -5.89
N ALA A 248 -30.60 20.85 -4.67
CA ALA A 248 -29.96 20.25 -3.51
C ALA A 248 -30.72 18.97 -3.15
N ILE A 249 -30.00 17.88 -2.93
CA ILE A 249 -30.59 16.58 -2.61
C ILE A 249 -30.14 16.11 -1.24
N ILE A 250 -31.02 15.38 -0.57
CA ILE A 250 -30.71 14.65 0.66
C ILE A 250 -31.31 13.25 0.58
N VAL A 251 -30.49 12.22 0.81
CA VAL A 251 -30.87 10.82 0.66
C VAL A 251 -30.47 10.05 1.91
N LYS A 252 -31.41 9.28 2.46
CA LYS A 252 -31.15 8.32 3.53
C LYS A 252 -30.99 6.92 2.95
N TYR A 253 -29.89 6.28 3.34
CA TYR A 253 -29.60 4.88 3.07
C TYR A 253 -29.72 4.06 4.37
N ASP A 254 -30.11 2.79 4.26
CA ASP A 254 -29.99 1.83 5.34
C ASP A 254 -28.53 1.30 5.46
N LEU A 255 -28.27 0.47 6.47
CA LEU A 255 -26.94 -0.11 6.69
C LEU A 255 -26.45 -1.00 5.53
N SER A 256 -27.37 -1.52 4.71
CA SER A 256 -27.10 -2.35 3.54
C SER A 256 -26.94 -1.53 2.24
N GLY A 257 -27.05 -0.21 2.31
CA GLY A 257 -26.90 0.68 1.17
C GLY A 257 -28.16 0.77 0.28
N ASN A 258 -29.34 0.41 0.79
CA ASN A 258 -30.61 0.64 0.10
C ASN A 258 -31.18 2.01 0.49
N ILE A 259 -31.82 2.68 -0.47
CA ILE A 259 -32.47 3.97 -0.23
C ILE A 259 -33.72 3.76 0.63
N VAL A 260 -33.77 4.42 1.79
CA VAL A 260 -34.94 4.46 2.68
C VAL A 260 -35.87 5.58 2.28
N TRP A 261 -35.31 6.78 2.07
CA TRP A 261 -36.03 7.94 1.54
C TRP A 261 -35.07 8.90 0.87
N LYS A 262 -35.62 9.77 0.03
CA LYS A 262 -34.92 10.88 -0.63
C LYS A 262 -35.81 12.12 -0.61
N LYS A 263 -35.22 13.30 -0.44
CA LYS A 263 -35.89 14.59 -0.64
C LYS A 263 -35.07 15.39 -1.66
N LEU A 264 -35.80 15.98 -2.60
CA LEU A 264 -35.32 16.54 -3.86
C LEU A 264 -35.91 17.95 -4.04
#